data_AF-A0A956MVR5-F1
#
_entry.id   AF-A0A956MVR5-F1
#
_cell.length_a   1.000
_cell.length_b   1.000
_cell.length_c   1.000
_cell.angle_alpha   90.00
_cell.angle_beta   90.00
_cell.angle_gamma   90.00
#
_symmetry.space_group_name_H-M   'P 1'
#
loop_
_entity.id
_entity.type
_entity.pdbx_description
1 polymer ?
#
loop_
_entity_poly.entity_id
_entity_poly.type
_entity_poly.pdbx_seq_one_letter_code
_entity_poly.pdbx_strand_id
1 'polypeptide(L)'
;ADYGNHDMSGGIDQFWLDGGLRISPAQQINFLQRLRDNKLPFLQRSMDIVKKVMVMTDSSDAVLRGKTGWGGQDGQDIGWFVGYVERGGQVYYFANCVQIASSELEKVERAIQFDQSRKGIALAILKDLQIFE
;
A
#
# COMPACT_ATOMS: atom_id res chain seq x y z
N ALA A 1 10.63 8.24 11.91
CA ALA A 1 9.34 8.25 11.18
C ALA A 1 8.24 7.49 11.90
N ASP A 2 8.56 6.65 12.89
CA ASP A 2 7.58 5.85 13.65
C ASP A 2 6.76 4.94 12.73
N TYR A 3 7.44 3.99 12.07
CA TYR A 3 6.84 3.15 11.02
C TYR A 3 6.70 1.70 11.50
N GLY A 4 5.46 1.24 11.64
CA GLY A 4 5.18 -0.13 12.09
C GLY A 4 5.63 -0.38 13.52
N ASN A 5 6.18 -1.57 13.79
CA ASN A 5 6.73 -2.00 15.07
C ASN A 5 8.24 -1.74 15.25
N HIS A 6 8.90 -1.12 14.26
CA HIS A 6 10.34 -0.79 14.23
C HIS A 6 11.29 -2.00 14.32
N ASP A 7 10.77 -3.21 14.16
CA ASP A 7 11.58 -4.42 14.24
C ASP A 7 12.35 -4.63 12.94
N MET A 8 13.66 -4.45 13.01
CA MET A 8 14.59 -4.67 11.89
C MET A 8 15.33 -6.01 11.98
N SER A 9 14.83 -6.96 12.79
CA SER A 9 15.34 -8.33 12.77
C SER A 9 15.10 -9.00 11.42
N GLY A 10 15.97 -9.93 11.04
CA GLY A 10 16.00 -10.58 9.72
C GLY A 10 17.08 -10.05 8.78
N GLY A 11 17.73 -8.92 9.11
CA GLY A 11 18.82 -8.33 8.33
C GLY A 11 18.42 -7.05 7.63
N ILE A 12 19.37 -6.13 7.45
CA ILE A 12 19.12 -4.75 7.00
C ILE A 12 18.49 -4.64 5.61
N ASP A 13 18.57 -5.70 4.81
CA ASP A 13 18.05 -5.80 3.45
C ASP A 13 16.85 -6.73 3.30
N GLN A 14 16.44 -7.41 4.38
CA GLN A 14 15.37 -8.42 4.37
C GLN A 14 14.27 -8.15 5.42
N PHE A 15 14.50 -7.26 6.39
CA PHE A 15 13.61 -7.10 7.55
C PHE A 15 12.14 -6.76 7.20
N TRP A 16 11.89 -6.20 6.01
CA TRP A 16 10.55 -5.85 5.50
C TRP A 16 9.95 -6.89 4.56
N LEU A 17 10.69 -7.93 4.17
CA LEU A 17 10.24 -9.00 3.28
C LEU A 17 9.70 -10.17 4.11
N ASP A 18 10.56 -10.80 4.90
CA ASP A 18 10.26 -11.97 5.74
C ASP A 18 10.75 -11.81 7.20
N GLY A 19 11.46 -10.72 7.52
CA GLY A 19 11.94 -10.42 8.87
C GLY A 19 10.87 -9.93 9.84
N GLY A 20 11.26 -9.12 10.82
CA GLY A 20 10.41 -8.76 11.96
C GLY A 20 9.43 -7.59 11.75
N LEU A 21 9.58 -6.79 10.69
CA LEU A 21 8.80 -5.56 10.54
C LEU A 21 7.32 -5.84 10.26
N ARG A 22 6.44 -5.32 11.12
CA ARG A 22 4.98 -5.38 10.94
C ARG A 22 4.35 -4.00 10.98
N ILE A 23 3.32 -3.82 10.18
CA ILE A 23 2.51 -2.60 10.15
C ILE A 23 1.04 -2.94 9.85
N SER A 24 0.12 -2.34 10.59
CA SER A 24 -1.33 -2.48 10.38
C SER A 24 -1.85 -1.57 9.27
N PRO A 25 -3.03 -1.85 8.67
CA PRO A 25 -3.66 -0.94 7.71
C PRO A 25 -3.88 0.48 8.26
N ALA A 26 -4.26 0.60 9.55
CA ALA A 26 -4.44 1.90 10.20
C ALA A 26 -3.11 2.68 10.31
N GLN A 27 -2.00 2.01 10.63
CA GLN A 27 -0.68 2.62 10.66
C GLN A 27 -0.21 3.02 9.24
N GLN A 28 -0.54 2.25 8.20
CA GLN A 28 -0.28 2.66 6.80
C GLN A 28 -1.01 3.96 6.46
N ILE A 29 -2.29 4.09 6.82
CA ILE A 29 -3.06 5.32 6.60
C ILE A 29 -2.43 6.49 7.36
N ASN A 30 -2.07 6.31 8.64
CA ASN A 30 -1.41 7.35 9.42
C ASN A 30 -0.09 7.82 8.78
N PHE A 31 0.73 6.88 8.30
CA PHE A 31 1.97 7.20 7.61
C PHE A 31 1.72 7.98 6.31
N LEU A 32 0.73 7.57 5.50
CA LEU A 32 0.36 8.25 4.25
C LEU A 32 -0.14 9.67 4.49
N GLN A 33 -0.95 9.91 5.53
CA GLN A 33 -1.40 11.24 5.93
C GLN A 33 -0.20 12.14 6.27
N ARG A 34 0.74 11.63 7.08
CA ARG A 34 1.95 12.38 7.45
C ARG A 34 2.88 12.62 6.26
N LEU A 35 3.00 11.65 5.34
CA LEU A 35 3.77 11.80 4.10
C LEU A 35 3.17 12.90 3.22
N ARG A 36 1.85 12.87 3.00
CA ARG A 36 1.16 13.88 2.19
C ARG A 36 1.33 15.28 2.79
N ASP A 37 1.11 15.40 4.09
CA ASP A 37 1.17 16.66 4.83
C ASP A 37 2.60 17.16 5.11
N ASN A 38 3.64 16.47 4.61
CA ASN A 38 5.04 16.77 4.87
C ASN A 38 5.43 16.77 6.38
N LYS A 39 4.77 15.93 7.18
CA LYS A 39 4.96 15.80 8.64
C LYS A 39 5.86 14.63 9.05
N LEU A 40 6.50 13.97 8.09
CA LEU A 40 7.54 12.98 8.41
C LEU A 40 8.88 13.71 8.68
N PRO A 41 9.77 13.12 9.48
CA PRO A 41 11.07 13.72 9.82
C PRO A 41 12.09 13.56 8.68
N PHE A 42 11.71 13.94 7.45
CA PHE A 42 12.53 13.86 6.25
C PHE A 42 12.50 15.20 5.51
N LEU A 43 13.46 15.40 4.59
CA LEU A 43 13.46 16.60 3.75
C LEU A 43 12.22 16.64 2.86
N GLN A 44 11.62 17.84 2.74
CA GLN A 44 10.45 18.05 1.89
C GLN A 44 10.71 17.61 0.44
N ARG A 45 11.90 17.92 -0.11
CA ARG A 45 12.32 17.45 -1.44
C ARG A 45 12.20 15.93 -1.59
N SER A 46 12.62 15.17 -0.59
CA SER A 46 12.55 13.70 -0.64
C SER A 46 11.10 13.21 -0.61
N MET A 47 10.26 13.79 0.25
CA MET A 47 8.84 13.46 0.32
C MET A 47 8.11 13.82 -0.98
N ASP A 48 8.44 14.95 -1.60
CA ASP A 48 7.86 15.36 -2.88
C ASP A 48 8.24 14.41 -4.02
N ILE A 49 9.50 13.95 -4.06
CA ILE A 49 9.95 12.92 -5.01
C ILE A 49 9.17 11.62 -4.78
N VAL A 50 9.02 11.16 -3.53
CA VAL A 50 8.26 9.94 -3.21
C VAL A 50 6.80 10.08 -3.67
N LYS A 51 6.12 11.18 -3.33
CA LYS A 51 4.72 11.44 -3.76
C LYS A 51 4.59 11.47 -5.28
N LYS A 52 5.61 11.96 -6.01
CA LYS A 52 5.64 11.97 -7.47
C LYS A 52 5.79 10.56 -8.06
N VAL A 53 6.69 9.74 -7.49
CA VAL A 53 6.90 8.35 -7.94
C VAL A 53 5.70 7.46 -7.64
N MET A 54 4.93 7.77 -6.60
CA MET A 54 3.73 7.01 -6.24
C MET A 54 2.55 7.21 -7.22
N VAL A 55 2.59 8.19 -8.14
CA VAL A 55 1.48 8.44 -9.07
C VAL A 55 1.29 7.24 -9.98
N MET A 56 0.12 6.61 -9.89
CA MET A 56 -0.30 5.50 -10.74
C MET A 56 -1.23 5.96 -11.85
N THR A 57 -2.01 7.01 -11.59
CA THR A 57 -2.92 7.63 -12.56
C THR A 57 -3.01 9.12 -12.26
N ASP A 58 -2.97 9.91 -13.33
CA ASP A 58 -3.07 11.37 -13.30
C ASP A 58 -4.03 11.76 -14.41
N SER A 59 -5.27 12.05 -14.05
CA SER A 59 -6.32 12.51 -14.97
C SER A 59 -6.71 13.95 -14.65
N SER A 60 -7.57 14.55 -15.48
CA SER A 60 -8.11 15.90 -15.22
C SER A 60 -8.86 15.99 -13.89
N ASP A 61 -9.42 14.86 -13.42
CA ASP A 61 -10.40 14.82 -12.35
C ASP A 61 -9.84 14.24 -11.05
N ALA A 62 -8.87 13.34 -11.15
CA ALA A 62 -8.31 12.65 -9.98
C ALA A 62 -6.85 12.22 -10.17
N VAL A 63 -6.10 12.25 -9.07
CA VAL A 63 -4.75 11.67 -9.02
C VAL A 63 -4.73 10.52 -8.02
N LEU A 64 -4.46 9.30 -8.51
CA LEU A 64 -4.24 8.12 -7.68
C LEU A 64 -2.76 7.95 -7.41
N ARG A 65 -2.40 7.97 -6.12
CA ARG A 65 -1.06 7.62 -5.65
C ARG A 65 -1.14 6.34 -4.84
N GLY A 66 -0.31 5.35 -5.18
CA GLY A 66 -0.35 4.09 -4.46
C GLY A 66 0.85 3.20 -4.70
N LYS A 67 0.92 2.14 -3.89
CA LYS A 67 1.94 1.12 -4.00
C LYS A 67 1.36 -0.25 -3.68
N THR A 68 1.73 -1.24 -4.49
CA THR A 68 1.42 -2.65 -4.26
C THR A 68 2.50 -3.32 -3.39
N GLY A 69 2.12 -4.34 -2.64
CA GLY A 69 3.05 -5.18 -1.88
C GLY A 69 2.57 -6.62 -1.83
N TRP A 70 3.50 -7.58 -1.83
CA TRP A 70 3.23 -8.99 -1.66
C TRP A 70 4.43 -9.58 -0.92
N GLY A 71 4.19 -10.24 0.21
CA GLY A 71 5.19 -11.08 0.89
C GLY A 71 4.53 -12.31 1.51
N GLY A 72 5.32 -13.36 1.70
CA GLY A 72 4.91 -14.60 2.35
C GLY A 72 5.49 -14.69 3.76
N GLN A 73 4.68 -15.16 4.71
CA GLN A 73 5.07 -15.35 6.10
C GLN A 73 4.20 -16.43 6.78
N ASP A 74 4.84 -17.35 7.50
CA ASP A 74 4.18 -18.35 8.35
C ASP A 74 3.10 -19.16 7.59
N GLY A 75 3.39 -19.51 6.33
CA GLY A 75 2.46 -20.25 5.46
C GLY A 75 1.28 -19.44 4.92
N GLN A 76 1.33 -18.11 5.04
CA GLN A 76 0.36 -17.20 4.46
C GLN A 76 1.02 -16.17 3.55
N ASP A 77 0.37 -15.85 2.44
CA ASP A 77 0.74 -14.73 1.59
C ASP A 77 -0.14 -13.53 1.91
N ILE A 78 0.51 -12.38 2.05
CA ILE A 78 -0.12 -11.11 2.41
C ILE A 78 0.04 -10.14 1.25
N GLY A 79 -1.11 -9.75 0.70
CA GLY A 79 -1.23 -8.85 -0.41
C GLY A 79 -1.66 -7.45 0.04
N TRP A 80 -0.90 -6.45 -0.35
CA TRP A 80 -1.14 -5.04 -0.05
C TRP A 80 -1.43 -4.22 -1.30
N PHE A 81 -2.35 -3.28 -1.14
CA PHE A 81 -2.44 -2.09 -1.96
C PHE A 81 -2.82 -0.89 -1.09
N VAL A 82 -1.90 0.07 -0.96
CA VAL A 82 -2.05 1.23 -0.09
C VAL A 82 -1.86 2.51 -0.89
N GLY A 83 -2.57 3.57 -0.51
CA GLY A 83 -2.49 4.82 -1.24
C GLY A 83 -3.54 5.85 -0.86
N TYR A 84 -3.67 6.86 -1.71
CA TYR A 84 -4.72 7.85 -1.62
C TYR A 84 -5.09 8.41 -3.00
N VAL A 85 -6.34 8.86 -3.11
CA VAL A 85 -6.87 9.57 -4.27
C VAL A 85 -7.10 11.03 -3.90
N GLU A 86 -6.61 11.95 -4.72
CA GLU A 86 -6.94 13.37 -4.63
C GLU A 86 -7.97 13.70 -5.72
N ARG A 87 -9.15 14.20 -5.33
CA ARG A 87 -10.24 14.57 -6.26
C ARG A 87 -11.07 15.70 -5.67
N GLY A 88 -11.32 16.76 -6.46
CA GLY A 88 -12.19 17.86 -6.06
C GLY A 88 -11.78 18.55 -4.75
N GLY A 89 -10.47 18.68 -4.50
CA GLY A 89 -9.93 19.24 -3.25
C GLY A 89 -10.03 18.32 -2.01
N GLN A 90 -10.62 17.14 -2.15
CA GLN A 90 -10.70 16.12 -1.11
C GLN A 90 -9.65 15.03 -1.30
N VAL A 91 -9.33 14.33 -0.21
CA VAL A 91 -8.38 13.22 -0.22
C VAL A 91 -8.97 12.00 0.46
N TYR A 92 -8.90 10.88 -0.24
CA TYR A 92 -9.45 9.59 0.19
C TYR A 92 -8.31 8.61 0.35
N TYR A 93 -8.04 8.19 1.58
CA TYR A 93 -6.98 7.24 1.90
C TYR A 93 -7.52 5.82 1.91
N PHE A 94 -6.71 4.86 1.48
CA PHE A 94 -7.04 3.44 1.56
C PHE A 94 -5.82 2.61 1.92
N ALA A 95 -6.09 1.49 2.59
CA ALA A 95 -5.13 0.43 2.83
C ALA A 95 -5.85 -0.91 2.71
N ASN A 96 -5.69 -1.58 1.57
CA ASN A 96 -6.19 -2.93 1.35
C ASN A 96 -5.12 -3.94 1.75
N CYS A 97 -5.48 -4.86 2.63
CA CYS A 97 -4.63 -5.96 3.09
C CYS A 97 -5.45 -7.25 3.01
N VAL A 98 -5.04 -8.15 2.13
CA VAL A 98 -5.70 -9.43 1.90
C VAL A 98 -4.73 -10.56 2.18
N GLN A 99 -5.25 -11.68 2.68
CA GLN A 99 -4.44 -12.83 3.07
C GLN A 99 -4.99 -14.09 2.41
N ILE A 100 -4.09 -15.00 2.08
CA ILE A 100 -4.42 -16.32 1.56
C ILE A 100 -3.37 -17.33 2.07
N ALA A 101 -3.78 -18.58 2.27
CA ALA A 101 -2.83 -19.65 2.58
C ALA A 101 -1.87 -19.84 1.39
N SER A 102 -0.57 -19.93 1.65
CA SER A 102 0.45 -20.06 0.60
C SER A 102 0.25 -21.31 -0.25
N SER A 103 -0.28 -22.39 0.32
CA SER A 103 -0.60 -23.62 -0.39
C SER A 103 -1.66 -23.44 -1.49
N GLU A 104 -2.53 -22.43 -1.37
CA GLU A 104 -3.53 -22.12 -2.42
C GLU A 104 -2.89 -21.47 -3.65
N LEU A 105 -1.70 -20.89 -3.50
CA LEU A 105 -0.99 -20.15 -4.55
C LEU A 105 -0.02 -21.02 -5.37
N GLU A 106 0.13 -22.30 -5.03
CA GLU A 106 0.85 -23.27 -5.85
C GLU A 106 0.23 -23.43 -7.26
N LYS A 107 -1.08 -23.12 -7.38
CA LYS A 107 -1.79 -23.04 -8.67
C LYS A 107 -1.58 -21.67 -9.28
N VAL A 108 -0.98 -21.61 -10.48
CA VAL A 108 -0.67 -20.35 -11.19
C VAL A 108 -1.90 -19.46 -11.36
N GLU A 109 -3.07 -20.03 -11.65
CA GLU A 109 -4.31 -19.29 -11.82
C GLU A 109 -4.73 -18.58 -10.52
N ARG A 110 -4.49 -19.22 -9.36
CA ARG A 110 -4.77 -18.64 -8.05
C ARG A 110 -3.77 -17.53 -7.72
N ALA A 111 -2.50 -17.71 -8.06
CA ALA A 111 -1.49 -16.67 -7.92
C ALA A 111 -1.83 -15.41 -8.75
N ILE A 112 -2.23 -15.59 -10.02
CA ILE A 112 -2.68 -14.49 -10.88
C ILE A 112 -3.94 -13.82 -10.30
N GLN A 113 -4.91 -14.61 -9.83
CA GLN A 113 -6.11 -14.07 -9.21
C GLN A 113 -5.80 -13.25 -7.95
N PHE A 114 -4.90 -13.74 -7.10
CA PHE A 114 -4.48 -13.02 -5.90
C PHE A 114 -3.76 -11.73 -6.26
N ASP A 115 -2.83 -11.76 -7.23
CA ASP A 115 -2.13 -10.58 -7.74
C ASP A 115 -3.10 -9.45 -8.08
N GLN A 116 -4.10 -9.78 -8.90
CA GLN A 116 -5.12 -8.85 -9.38
C GLN A 116 -6.03 -8.37 -8.24
N SER A 117 -6.43 -9.27 -7.35
CA SER A 117 -7.39 -8.97 -6.27
C SER A 117 -6.88 -7.90 -5.31
N ARG A 118 -5.57 -7.86 -5.03
CA ARG A 118 -4.95 -6.83 -4.16
C ARG A 118 -5.31 -5.43 -4.58
N LYS A 119 -5.27 -5.14 -5.89
CA LYS A 119 -5.66 -3.85 -6.45
C LYS A 119 -7.17 -3.78 -6.70
N GLY A 120 -7.72 -4.84 -7.30
CA GLY A 120 -9.11 -4.87 -7.79
C GLY A 120 -10.14 -4.56 -6.72
N ILE A 121 -9.99 -5.11 -5.51
CA ILE A 121 -10.91 -4.86 -4.40
C ILE A 121 -10.95 -3.38 -4.02
N ALA A 122 -9.79 -2.75 -3.84
CA ALA A 122 -9.72 -1.34 -3.47
C ALA A 122 -10.28 -0.44 -4.58
N LEU A 123 -9.91 -0.70 -5.83
CA LEU A 123 -10.37 0.07 -6.99
C LEU A 123 -11.89 -0.08 -7.20
N ALA A 124 -12.45 -1.28 -6.98
CA ALA A 124 -13.88 -1.49 -7.06
C ALA A 124 -14.65 -0.68 -6.01
N ILE A 125 -14.16 -0.64 -4.76
CA ILE A 125 -14.77 0.18 -3.70
C ILE A 125 -14.64 1.67 -4.02
N LEU A 126 -13.47 2.14 -4.47
CA LEU A 126 -13.27 3.54 -4.85
C LEU A 126 -14.19 3.96 -6.00
N LYS A 127 -14.44 3.06 -6.95
CA LYS A 127 -15.38 3.28 -8.05
C LYS A 127 -16.83 3.30 -7.59
N ASP A 128 -17.23 2.36 -6.75
CA ASP A 128 -18.58 2.29 -6.18
C ASP A 128 -18.92 3.56 -5.38
N LEU A 129 -17.94 4.07 -4.62
CA LEU A 129 -18.04 5.34 -3.90
C LEU A 129 -17.92 6.59 -4.79
N GLN A 130 -17.81 6.42 -6.12
CA GLN A 130 -17.65 7.50 -7.09
C GLN A 130 -16.42 8.40 -6.82
N ILE A 131 -15.36 7.84 -6.23
CA ILE A 131 -14.12 8.55 -5.91
C ILE A 131 -13.14 8.49 -7.09
N PHE A 132 -13.04 7.34 -7.76
CA PHE A 132 -12.03 7.09 -8.80
C PHE A 132 -12.59 6.13 -9.86
N GLU A 133 -12.31 6.37 -11.15
CA GLU A 133 -12.82 5.55 -12.27
C GLU A 133 -11.82 4.51 -12.79
#